data_AF-A0A2E1FRI3-F1
#
_entry.id   AF-A0A2E1FRI3-F1
#
_cell.length_a   1.000
_cell.length_b   1.000
_cell.length_c   1.000
_cell.angle_alpha   90.00
_cell.angle_beta   90.00
_cell.angle_gamma   90.00
#
_symmetry.space_group_name_H-M   'P 1'
#
loop_
_entity.id
_entity.type
_entity.pdbx_description
1 polymer ?
#
loop_
_entity_poly.entity_id
_entity_poly.type
_entity_poly.pdbx_seq_one_letter_code
_entity_poly.pdbx_strand_id
1 'polypeptide(L)'
;MMFKQIQHTTLVIIAFAMVTSCTTDPNSPGVEYMPDMYRSPAIEAYVDYGEDPYYVTEEVAVSQRNKQSARKPVAGSIAFQGDAKAFSLPYPYPNTPEGYEMAGKENRSPLPTTLENIEAGALSFGLMCSHCHGETGKGDGAISKNGHILGIPDFSAKLKDLPEGKMYHTLMYGKGLMGSHASQISPKGLWQIVQYIKVMQNGGEMPSFNEDGAEGMTENQNNN
;
A
#
# COMPACT_ATOMS: atom_id res chain seq x y z
N MET A 1 -5.97 -2.05 77.07
CA MET A 1 -7.01 -1.85 76.04
C MET A 1 -6.48 -1.14 74.79
N MET A 2 -5.73 -0.03 74.91
CA MET A 2 -5.17 0.70 73.75
C MET A 2 -4.34 -0.15 72.77
N PHE A 3 -3.50 -1.08 73.24
CA PHE A 3 -2.64 -1.88 72.35
C PHE A 3 -3.43 -2.83 71.42
N LYS A 4 -4.52 -3.44 71.93
CA LYS A 4 -5.44 -4.25 71.11
C LYS A 4 -6.22 -3.37 70.13
N GLN A 5 -6.63 -2.18 70.55
CA GLN A 5 -7.35 -1.22 69.69
C GLN A 5 -6.48 -0.80 68.49
N ILE A 6 -5.20 -0.49 68.73
CA ILE A 6 -4.22 -0.12 67.69
C ILE A 6 -3.96 -1.31 66.75
N GLN A 7 -3.81 -2.51 67.29
CA GLN A 7 -3.58 -3.70 66.48
C GLN A 7 -4.78 -4.02 65.56
N HIS A 8 -6.01 -3.80 66.03
CA HIS A 8 -7.22 -3.97 65.21
C HIS A 8 -7.36 -2.88 64.14
N THR A 9 -7.08 -1.61 64.44
CA THR A 9 -7.14 -0.54 63.43
C THR A 9 -6.06 -0.68 62.37
N THR A 10 -4.84 -1.10 62.72
CA THR A 10 -3.79 -1.40 61.73
C THR A 10 -4.17 -2.54 60.80
N LEU A 11 -4.78 -3.61 61.33
CA LEU A 11 -5.29 -4.74 60.52
C LEU A 11 -6.36 -4.30 59.52
N VAL A 12 -7.28 -3.43 59.92
CA VAL A 12 -8.33 -2.90 59.05
C VAL A 12 -7.76 -2.02 57.94
N ILE A 13 -6.76 -1.17 58.24
CA ILE A 13 -6.11 -0.32 57.25
C ILE A 13 -5.34 -1.16 56.22
N ILE A 14 -4.61 -2.19 56.68
CA ILE A 14 -3.89 -3.11 55.79
C ILE A 14 -4.87 -3.90 54.90
N ALA A 15 -5.97 -4.40 55.47
CA ALA A 15 -7.01 -5.09 54.71
C ALA A 15 -7.65 -4.16 53.66
N PHE A 16 -7.93 -2.91 54.02
CA PHE A 16 -8.48 -1.93 53.09
C PHE A 16 -7.50 -1.60 51.96
N ALA A 17 -6.20 -1.44 52.26
CA ALA A 17 -5.16 -1.21 51.27
C ALA A 17 -4.97 -2.40 50.31
N MET A 18 -5.11 -3.64 50.80
CA MET A 18 -5.05 -4.83 49.94
C MET A 18 -6.23 -4.91 48.96
N VAL A 19 -7.42 -4.48 49.35
CA VAL A 19 -8.62 -4.55 48.49
C VAL A 19 -8.64 -3.42 47.45
N THR A 20 -8.01 -2.27 47.71
CA THR A 20 -7.92 -1.14 46.76
C THR A 20 -6.68 -1.16 45.87
N SER A 21 -5.75 -2.09 46.09
CA SER A 21 -4.52 -2.22 45.30
C SER A 21 -4.74 -2.82 43.91
N CYS A 22 -5.91 -3.39 43.62
CA CYS A 22 -6.23 -3.91 42.30
C CYS A 22 -6.59 -2.75 41.36
N THR A 23 -5.59 -2.17 40.71
CA THR A 23 -5.79 -1.21 39.62
C THR A 23 -5.87 -1.96 38.29
N THR A 24 -7.00 -1.90 37.61
CA THR A 24 -7.12 -2.33 36.20
C THR A 24 -6.85 -1.13 35.31
N ASP A 25 -5.71 -1.09 34.63
CA ASP A 25 -5.47 -0.11 33.57
C ASP A 25 -6.19 -0.59 32.28
N PRO A 26 -7.16 0.18 31.75
CA PRO A 26 -7.85 -0.18 30.49
C PRO A 26 -6.92 -0.27 29.28
N ASN A 27 -5.72 0.31 29.37
CA ASN A 27 -4.69 0.26 28.34
C ASN A 27 -3.64 -0.83 28.60
N SER A 28 -3.76 -1.59 29.69
CA SER A 28 -2.87 -2.72 29.93
C SER A 28 -3.19 -3.86 28.95
N PRO A 29 -2.17 -4.48 28.32
CA PRO A 29 -2.37 -5.67 27.50
C PRO A 29 -2.85 -6.89 28.31
N GLY A 30 -2.93 -6.77 29.64
CA GLY A 30 -3.30 -7.83 30.56
C GLY A 30 -2.08 -8.58 31.09
N VAL A 31 -2.34 -9.61 31.89
CA VAL A 31 -1.29 -10.52 32.39
C VAL A 31 -1.27 -11.77 31.52
N GLU A 32 -0.09 -12.18 31.11
CA GLU A 32 0.10 -13.42 30.35
C GLU A 32 0.57 -14.53 31.32
N TYR A 33 -0.10 -15.69 31.29
CA TYR A 33 0.31 -16.87 32.06
C TYR A 33 1.02 -17.86 31.13
N MET A 34 2.26 -18.23 31.47
CA MET A 34 3.12 -19.12 30.67
C MET A 34 3.20 -18.70 29.18
N PRO A 35 3.81 -17.54 28.85
CA PRO A 35 3.94 -17.05 27.47
C PRO A 35 5.03 -17.81 26.68
N ASP A 36 5.08 -19.13 26.80
CA ASP A 36 6.02 -19.97 26.06
C ASP A 36 5.60 -20.00 24.58
N MET A 37 6.52 -19.60 23.69
CA MET A 37 6.29 -19.47 22.24
C MET A 37 5.20 -18.47 21.79
N TYR A 38 4.67 -17.62 22.68
CA TYR A 38 3.74 -16.55 22.30
C TYR A 38 4.40 -15.42 21.49
N ARG A 39 5.74 -15.35 21.55
CA ARG A 39 6.58 -14.46 20.77
C ARG A 39 7.54 -15.33 19.96
N SER A 40 7.54 -15.13 18.65
CA SER A 40 8.43 -15.84 17.75
C SER A 40 9.88 -15.47 18.08
N PRO A 41 10.81 -16.45 18.19
CA PRO A 41 12.24 -16.14 18.24
C PRO A 41 12.78 -15.64 16.90
N ALA A 42 12.02 -15.81 15.80
CA ALA A 42 12.40 -15.29 14.50
C ALA A 42 12.04 -13.80 14.38
N ILE A 43 12.92 -13.02 13.74
CA ILE A 43 12.67 -11.60 13.47
C ILE A 43 11.58 -11.47 12.39
N GLU A 44 10.46 -10.86 12.74
CA GLU A 44 9.35 -10.58 11.83
C GLU A 44 9.44 -9.16 11.25
N ALA A 45 8.84 -8.94 10.07
CA ALA A 45 9.12 -7.77 9.25
C ALA A 45 8.65 -6.41 9.82
N TYR A 46 7.55 -6.40 10.58
CA TYR A 46 6.96 -5.19 11.16
C TYR A 46 6.66 -5.34 12.65
N VAL A 47 7.38 -6.24 13.30
CA VAL A 47 7.15 -6.57 14.69
C VAL A 47 8.34 -6.16 15.51
N ASP A 48 7.99 -5.55 16.63
CA ASP A 48 8.88 -4.79 17.47
C ASP A 48 9.12 -5.46 18.81
N TYR A 49 8.94 -6.77 18.89
CA TYR A 49 9.37 -7.49 20.07
C TYR A 49 10.90 -7.52 20.02
N GLY A 50 11.54 -6.55 20.68
CA GLY A 50 12.90 -6.75 21.16
C GLY A 50 12.96 -8.09 21.91
N GLU A 51 14.13 -8.73 21.95
CA GLU A 51 14.30 -9.98 22.67
C GLU A 51 13.77 -9.83 24.10
N ASP A 52 13.11 -10.87 24.59
CA ASP A 52 12.46 -10.87 25.88
C ASP A 52 13.48 -10.41 26.97
N PRO A 53 13.12 -9.44 27.83
CA PRO A 53 13.96 -9.00 28.94
C PRO A 53 14.44 -10.13 29.87
N TYR A 54 13.85 -11.32 29.81
CA TYR A 54 14.37 -12.52 30.48
C TYR A 54 15.66 -13.06 29.87
N TYR A 55 15.95 -12.78 28.59
CA TYR A 55 17.18 -13.21 27.89
C TYR A 55 18.22 -12.08 27.76
N VAL A 56 17.79 -10.82 27.75
CA VAL A 56 18.66 -9.65 27.63
C VAL A 56 18.29 -8.57 28.65
N THR A 57 19.23 -7.70 29.03
CA THR A 57 18.91 -6.57 29.92
C THR A 57 17.86 -5.64 29.29
N GLU A 58 17.02 -5.00 30.11
CA GLU A 58 15.96 -4.10 29.64
C GLU A 58 16.46 -2.98 28.71
N GLU A 59 17.66 -2.44 28.95
CA GLU A 59 18.30 -1.45 28.05
C GLU A 59 18.51 -1.99 26.63
N VAL A 60 18.98 -3.23 26.51
CA VAL A 60 19.17 -3.92 25.22
C VAL A 60 17.82 -4.21 24.58
N ALA A 61 16.85 -4.70 25.35
CA ALA A 61 15.50 -4.98 24.86
C ALA A 61 14.84 -3.72 24.29
N VAL A 62 14.91 -2.58 25.00
CA VAL A 62 14.42 -1.27 24.52
C VAL A 62 15.11 -0.83 23.23
N SER A 63 16.44 -1.02 23.12
CA SER A 63 17.17 -0.65 21.90
C SER A 63 16.75 -1.47 20.67
N GLN A 64 16.43 -2.75 20.88
CA GLN A 64 15.99 -3.66 19.83
C GLN A 64 14.56 -3.40 19.41
N ARG A 65 13.66 -3.09 20.37
CA ARG A 65 12.32 -2.56 20.10
C ARG A 65 12.44 -1.33 19.20
N ASN A 66 13.18 -0.30 19.55
CA ASN A 66 13.21 0.90 18.69
C ASN A 66 13.95 0.77 17.33
N LYS A 67 14.34 -0.44 16.89
CA LYS A 67 15.09 -0.68 15.67
C LYS A 67 14.25 -1.45 14.63
N GLN A 68 13.91 -0.77 13.54
CA GLN A 68 13.20 -1.36 12.41
C GLN A 68 13.89 -2.63 11.87
N SER A 69 13.15 -3.74 11.87
CA SER A 69 13.60 -5.03 11.32
C SER A 69 13.59 -5.05 9.78
N ALA A 70 12.58 -4.41 9.15
CA ALA A 70 12.52 -4.21 7.71
C ALA A 70 13.58 -3.20 7.21
N ARG A 71 14.77 -3.70 6.86
CA ARG A 71 15.88 -2.90 6.32
C ARG A 71 15.69 -2.59 4.84
N LYS A 72 16.25 -1.46 4.42
CA LYS A 72 16.35 -1.12 2.99
C LYS A 72 17.36 -2.04 2.29
N PRO A 73 17.04 -2.58 1.11
CA PRO A 73 18.01 -3.30 0.30
C PRO A 73 19.12 -2.36 -0.20
N VAL A 74 20.27 -2.94 -0.56
CA VAL A 74 21.39 -2.18 -1.13
C VAL A 74 20.99 -1.58 -2.48
N ALA A 75 21.37 -0.33 -2.73
CA ALA A 75 21.06 0.34 -3.98
C ALA A 75 21.59 -0.47 -5.19
N GLY A 76 20.73 -0.63 -6.21
CA GLY A 76 21.05 -1.38 -7.43
C GLY A 76 20.79 -2.89 -7.35
N SER A 77 20.37 -3.44 -6.21
CA SER A 77 19.96 -4.84 -6.14
C SER A 77 18.67 -5.08 -6.93
N ILE A 78 18.65 -6.11 -7.78
CA ILE A 78 17.47 -6.55 -8.53
C ILE A 78 17.04 -7.92 -7.98
N ALA A 79 15.80 -8.01 -7.51
CA ALA A 79 15.24 -9.27 -7.02
C ALA A 79 14.91 -10.21 -8.20
N PHE A 80 15.19 -11.50 -8.03
CA PHE A 80 14.80 -12.52 -8.99
C PHE A 80 13.30 -12.82 -8.86
N GLN A 81 12.54 -12.79 -9.96
CA GLN A 81 11.11 -13.11 -9.97
C GLN A 81 10.71 -14.16 -11.03
N GLY A 82 11.64 -15.01 -11.46
CA GLY A 82 11.35 -16.10 -12.41
C GLY A 82 10.66 -15.61 -13.69
N ASP A 83 9.47 -16.13 -13.97
CA ASP A 83 8.69 -15.82 -15.17
C ASP A 83 8.18 -14.37 -15.21
N ALA A 84 8.05 -13.70 -14.06
CA ALA A 84 7.63 -12.30 -13.94
C ALA A 84 8.77 -11.29 -14.16
N LYS A 85 9.88 -11.72 -14.77
CA LYS A 85 11.07 -10.88 -15.04
C LYS A 85 10.75 -9.55 -15.76
N ALA A 86 9.73 -9.53 -16.63
CA ALA A 86 9.31 -8.34 -17.35
C ALA A 86 8.85 -7.19 -16.42
N PHE A 87 8.37 -7.53 -15.22
CA PHE A 87 7.88 -6.58 -14.22
C PHE A 87 8.91 -6.27 -13.12
N SER A 88 10.07 -6.92 -13.16
CA SER A 88 11.09 -6.85 -12.09
C SER A 88 12.25 -5.92 -12.42
N LEU A 89 12.41 -5.59 -13.70
CA LEU A 89 13.51 -4.75 -14.14
C LEU A 89 13.29 -3.31 -13.65
N PRO A 90 14.38 -2.60 -13.28
CA PRO A 90 14.30 -1.18 -12.94
C PRO A 90 13.62 -0.39 -14.05
N TYR A 91 12.73 0.51 -13.66
CA TYR A 91 12.08 1.41 -14.61
C TYR A 91 13.12 2.36 -15.22
N PRO A 92 13.30 2.38 -16.56
CA PRO A 92 14.46 3.01 -17.18
C PRO A 92 14.32 4.52 -17.39
N TYR A 93 13.11 5.08 -17.27
CA TYR A 93 12.84 6.49 -17.56
C TYR A 93 12.98 7.33 -16.29
N PRO A 94 13.85 8.35 -16.25
CA PRO A 94 14.05 9.19 -15.07
C PRO A 94 12.85 10.12 -14.82
N ASN A 95 12.62 10.51 -13.56
CA ASN A 95 11.59 11.48 -13.17
C ASN A 95 11.95 12.91 -13.59
N THR A 96 11.88 13.17 -14.89
CA THR A 96 12.21 14.43 -15.55
C THR A 96 11.18 14.68 -16.66
N PRO A 97 10.97 15.94 -17.10
CA PRO A 97 10.10 16.22 -18.24
C PRO A 97 10.48 15.41 -19.49
N GLU A 98 11.78 15.29 -19.77
CA GLU A 98 12.31 14.50 -20.89
C GLU A 98 11.99 13.02 -20.71
N GLY A 99 12.18 12.49 -19.50
CA GLY A 99 11.83 11.10 -19.15
C GLY A 99 10.34 10.80 -19.28
N TYR A 100 9.48 11.75 -18.92
CA TYR A 100 8.03 11.65 -19.10
C TYR A 100 7.64 11.61 -20.60
N GLU A 101 8.28 12.43 -21.43
CA GLU A 101 8.08 12.41 -22.88
C GLU A 101 8.62 11.12 -23.53
N MET A 102 9.81 10.66 -23.14
CA MET A 102 10.38 9.39 -23.59
C MET A 102 9.48 8.21 -23.21
N ALA A 103 8.99 8.17 -21.97
CA ALA A 103 8.06 7.14 -21.53
C ALA A 103 6.81 7.09 -22.40
N GLY A 104 6.23 8.24 -22.78
CA GLY A 104 5.09 8.28 -23.70
C GLY A 104 5.39 7.64 -25.06
N LYS A 105 6.60 7.87 -25.59
CA LYS A 105 7.01 7.38 -26.91
C LYS A 105 7.37 5.90 -26.90
N GLU A 106 8.10 5.45 -25.88
CA GLU A 106 8.81 4.16 -25.91
C GLU A 106 8.28 3.13 -24.92
N ASN A 107 7.64 3.57 -23.82
CA ASN A 107 7.15 2.64 -22.81
C ASN A 107 5.83 2.01 -23.28
N ARG A 108 5.81 0.68 -23.39
CA ARG A 108 4.64 -0.11 -23.78
C ARG A 108 4.36 -1.19 -22.77
N SER A 109 3.07 -1.48 -22.59
CA SER A 109 2.64 -2.54 -21.67
C SER A 109 3.16 -3.90 -22.15
N PRO A 110 3.89 -4.66 -21.30
CA PRO A 110 4.20 -6.06 -21.57
C PRO A 110 3.01 -6.99 -21.24
N LEU A 111 1.93 -6.46 -20.65
CA LEU A 111 0.71 -7.23 -20.38
C LEU A 111 -0.18 -7.29 -21.62
N PRO A 112 -0.67 -8.49 -21.99
CA PRO A 112 -1.72 -8.60 -22.99
C PRO A 112 -3.00 -7.93 -22.49
N THR A 113 -3.74 -7.29 -23.40
CA THR A 113 -5.09 -6.79 -23.09
C THR A 113 -6.04 -7.98 -23.05
N THR A 114 -6.52 -8.31 -21.86
CA THR A 114 -7.51 -9.38 -21.63
C THR A 114 -8.58 -8.86 -20.68
N LEU A 115 -9.78 -9.47 -20.70
CA LEU A 115 -10.86 -9.11 -19.78
C LEU A 115 -10.39 -9.20 -18.31
N GLU A 116 -9.69 -10.28 -17.96
CA GLU A 116 -9.16 -10.49 -16.61
C GLU A 116 -8.22 -9.36 -16.16
N ASN A 117 -7.33 -8.89 -17.04
CA ASN A 117 -6.41 -7.80 -16.70
C ASN A 117 -7.14 -6.46 -16.53
N ILE A 118 -8.16 -6.19 -17.34
CA ILE A 118 -8.97 -4.98 -17.23
C ILE A 118 -9.80 -5.01 -15.94
N GLU A 119 -10.40 -6.15 -15.59
CA GLU A 119 -11.18 -6.32 -14.36
C GLU A 119 -10.30 -6.19 -13.11
N ALA A 120 -9.09 -6.79 -13.13
CA ALA A 120 -8.11 -6.60 -12.06
C ALA A 120 -7.66 -5.12 -11.93
N GLY A 121 -7.55 -4.43 -13.07
CA GLY A 121 -7.30 -3.00 -13.14
C GLY A 121 -8.43 -2.17 -12.55
N ALA A 122 -9.69 -2.52 -12.86
CA ALA A 122 -10.88 -1.87 -12.35
C ALA A 122 -10.98 -1.99 -10.83
N LEU A 123 -10.71 -3.19 -10.28
CA LEU A 123 -10.67 -3.42 -8.84
C LEU A 123 -9.60 -2.53 -8.18
N SER A 124 -8.38 -2.54 -8.72
CA SER A 124 -7.27 -1.75 -8.17
C SER A 124 -7.54 -0.24 -8.27
N PHE A 125 -8.15 0.22 -9.37
CA PHE A 125 -8.58 1.61 -9.54
C PHE A 125 -9.66 2.00 -8.53
N GLY A 126 -10.64 1.13 -8.30
CA GLY A 126 -11.69 1.31 -7.30
C GLY A 126 -11.11 1.54 -5.89
N LEU A 127 -10.06 0.80 -5.53
CA LEU A 127 -9.40 0.92 -4.23
C LEU A 127 -8.47 2.14 -4.14
N MET A 128 -7.70 2.41 -5.18
CA MET A 128 -6.54 3.32 -5.09
C MET A 128 -6.71 4.66 -5.82
N CYS A 129 -7.69 4.80 -6.72
CA CYS A 129 -7.77 5.96 -7.63
C CYS A 129 -9.13 6.67 -7.59
N SER A 130 -10.23 5.92 -7.42
CA SER A 130 -11.61 6.41 -7.50
C SER A 130 -11.93 7.55 -6.51
N HIS A 131 -11.31 7.56 -5.33
CA HIS A 131 -11.53 8.57 -4.31
C HIS A 131 -11.14 9.99 -4.77
N CYS A 132 -10.22 10.09 -5.73
CA CYS A 132 -9.78 11.34 -6.37
C CYS A 132 -10.35 11.47 -7.79
N HIS A 133 -10.20 10.44 -8.63
CA HIS A 133 -10.57 10.49 -10.04
C HIS A 133 -12.07 10.23 -10.32
N GLY A 134 -12.83 9.78 -9.33
CA GLY A 134 -14.22 9.35 -9.49
C GLY A 134 -14.33 7.94 -10.09
N GLU A 135 -15.47 7.28 -9.89
CA GLU A 135 -15.71 5.92 -10.42
C GLU A 135 -15.66 5.86 -11.94
N THR A 136 -16.07 6.95 -12.61
CA THR A 136 -16.07 7.06 -14.08
C THR A 136 -14.86 7.84 -14.62
N GLY A 137 -13.90 8.18 -13.76
CA GLY A 137 -12.66 8.82 -14.20
C GLY A 137 -12.78 10.29 -14.61
N LYS A 138 -13.87 10.98 -14.21
CA LYS A 138 -14.16 12.37 -14.59
C LYS A 138 -13.51 13.43 -13.69
N GLY A 139 -12.68 13.01 -12.74
CA GLY A 139 -12.05 13.90 -11.76
C GLY A 139 -13.00 14.36 -10.67
N ASP A 140 -14.08 13.63 -10.42
CA ASP A 140 -15.17 13.98 -9.50
C ASP A 140 -15.26 13.03 -8.29
N GLY A 141 -14.12 12.47 -7.87
CA GLY A 141 -14.03 11.67 -6.64
C GLY A 141 -14.38 12.47 -5.39
N ALA A 142 -14.65 11.79 -4.28
CA ALA A 142 -15.05 12.43 -3.02
C ALA A 142 -14.07 13.50 -2.54
N ILE A 143 -12.76 13.27 -2.70
CA ILE A 143 -11.71 14.24 -2.33
C ILE A 143 -11.75 15.49 -3.22
N SER A 144 -12.08 15.31 -4.51
CA SER A 144 -12.25 16.41 -5.46
C SER A 144 -13.51 17.22 -5.19
N LYS A 145 -14.64 16.54 -4.98
CA LYS A 145 -15.94 17.15 -4.66
C LYS A 145 -15.92 17.97 -3.37
N ASN A 146 -15.14 17.54 -2.38
CA ASN A 146 -14.98 18.25 -1.11
C ASN A 146 -13.97 19.42 -1.19
N GLY A 147 -13.37 19.68 -2.36
CA GLY A 147 -12.53 20.85 -2.61
C GLY A 147 -11.10 20.76 -2.06
N HIS A 148 -10.68 19.62 -1.52
CA HIS A 148 -9.32 19.44 -0.99
C HIS A 148 -8.27 19.34 -2.10
N ILE A 149 -8.63 18.72 -3.23
CA ILE A 149 -7.80 18.62 -4.43
C ILE A 149 -8.64 19.03 -5.62
N LEU A 150 -8.27 20.13 -6.27
CA LEU A 150 -8.99 20.66 -7.44
C LEU A 150 -8.22 20.40 -8.73
N GLY A 151 -8.94 20.35 -9.85
CA GLY A 151 -8.34 20.31 -11.18
C GLY A 151 -7.90 18.92 -11.65
N ILE A 152 -8.43 17.85 -11.05
CA ILE A 152 -8.23 16.48 -11.55
C ILE A 152 -8.87 16.37 -12.94
N PRO A 153 -8.11 16.00 -13.98
CA PRO A 153 -8.62 15.97 -15.35
C PRO A 153 -9.47 14.73 -15.64
N ASP A 154 -10.44 14.90 -16.54
CA ASP A 154 -11.29 13.83 -17.06
C ASP A 154 -10.52 12.95 -18.07
N PHE A 155 -10.53 11.62 -17.86
CA PHE A 155 -9.87 10.67 -18.76
C PHE A 155 -10.49 10.61 -20.17
N SER A 156 -11.81 10.73 -20.28
CA SER A 156 -12.55 10.66 -21.55
C SER A 156 -12.47 11.96 -22.38
N ALA A 157 -12.07 13.07 -21.75
CA ALA A 157 -11.99 14.38 -22.39
C ALA A 157 -10.55 14.94 -22.38
N LYS A 158 -10.08 15.45 -21.24
CA LYS A 158 -8.80 16.17 -21.16
C LYS A 158 -7.58 15.27 -21.34
N LEU A 159 -7.70 14.00 -20.96
CA LEU A 159 -6.63 13.01 -21.09
C LEU A 159 -6.95 11.93 -22.13
N LYS A 160 -7.90 12.16 -23.05
CA LYS A 160 -8.33 11.15 -24.02
C LYS A 160 -7.17 10.53 -24.81
N ASP A 161 -6.25 11.38 -25.27
CA ASP A 161 -5.11 10.96 -26.09
C ASP A 161 -3.81 10.80 -25.27
N LEU A 162 -3.90 10.70 -23.95
CA LEU A 162 -2.71 10.51 -23.11
C LEU A 162 -2.13 9.11 -23.37
N PRO A 163 -0.85 8.99 -23.81
CA PRO A 163 -0.22 7.69 -24.07
C PRO A 163 -0.08 6.84 -22.81
N GLU A 164 -0.22 5.52 -22.95
CA GLU A 164 -0.12 4.53 -21.86
C GLU A 164 1.21 4.61 -21.09
N GLY A 165 2.31 4.89 -21.80
CA GLY A 165 3.61 5.06 -21.18
C GLY A 165 3.70 6.26 -20.23
N LYS A 166 2.99 7.36 -20.54
CA LYS A 166 2.88 8.54 -19.66
C LYS A 166 1.95 8.29 -18.47
N MET A 167 0.89 7.51 -18.67
CA MET A 167 0.03 7.06 -17.58
C MET A 167 0.83 6.23 -16.58
N TYR A 168 1.60 5.24 -17.07
CA TYR A 168 2.47 4.43 -16.24
C TYR A 168 3.54 5.26 -15.52
N HIS A 169 4.19 6.20 -16.21
CA HIS A 169 5.17 7.11 -15.60
C HIS A 169 4.57 7.93 -14.45
N THR A 170 3.33 8.41 -14.64
CA THR A 170 2.59 9.14 -13.61
C THR A 170 2.29 8.27 -12.40
N LEU A 171 1.95 7.00 -12.60
CA LEU A 171 1.76 6.06 -11.49
C LEU A 171 3.07 5.74 -10.75
N MET A 172 4.19 5.69 -11.48
CA MET A 172 5.50 5.40 -10.92
C MET A 172 6.06 6.54 -10.06
N TYR A 173 5.93 7.79 -10.51
CA TYR A 173 6.55 8.94 -9.83
C TYR A 173 5.58 9.95 -9.22
N GLY A 174 4.31 9.90 -9.61
CA GLY A 174 3.36 10.97 -9.36
C GLY A 174 3.43 12.07 -10.41
N LYS A 175 2.46 13.00 -10.36
CA LYS A 175 2.44 14.20 -11.21
C LYS A 175 1.61 15.30 -10.56
N GLY A 176 2.22 16.49 -10.40
CA GLY A 176 1.57 17.61 -9.72
C GLY A 176 1.26 17.26 -8.27
N LEU A 177 -0.03 17.28 -7.91
CA LEU A 177 -0.50 16.92 -6.56
C LEU A 177 -0.67 15.40 -6.35
N MET A 178 -0.60 14.60 -7.41
CA MET A 178 -0.69 13.14 -7.32
C MET A 178 0.67 12.57 -6.92
N GLY A 179 0.71 11.80 -5.82
CA GLY A 179 1.91 11.09 -5.38
C GLY A 179 2.20 9.81 -6.18
N SER A 180 3.33 9.16 -5.88
CA SER A 180 3.67 7.85 -6.44
C SER A 180 2.83 6.74 -5.85
N HIS A 181 2.43 5.77 -6.68
CA HIS A 181 1.77 4.54 -6.26
C HIS A 181 2.66 3.29 -6.36
N ALA A 182 3.93 3.46 -6.77
CA ALA A 182 4.85 2.34 -7.01
C ALA A 182 5.17 1.49 -5.77
N SER A 183 5.03 2.05 -4.56
CA SER A 183 5.24 1.31 -3.32
C SER A 183 4.00 0.55 -2.83
N GLN A 184 2.83 0.84 -3.39
CA GLN A 184 1.54 0.31 -2.94
C GLN A 184 0.99 -0.73 -3.92
N ILE A 185 1.25 -0.55 -5.22
CA ILE A 185 0.72 -1.38 -6.29
C ILE A 185 1.88 -2.02 -7.04
N SER A 186 1.76 -3.30 -7.34
CA SER A 186 2.79 -4.04 -8.08
C SER A 186 2.95 -3.48 -9.51
N PRO A 187 4.12 -3.61 -10.16
CA PRO A 187 4.31 -3.14 -11.52
C PRO A 187 3.33 -3.75 -12.54
N LYS A 188 2.90 -5.00 -12.32
CA LYS A 188 1.80 -5.64 -13.07
C LYS A 188 0.48 -4.91 -12.83
N GLY A 189 0.13 -4.67 -11.57
CA GLY A 189 -1.09 -3.95 -11.18
C GLY A 189 -1.16 -2.53 -11.76
N LEU A 190 -0.03 -1.83 -11.84
CA LEU A 190 0.03 -0.51 -12.48
C LEU A 190 -0.35 -0.59 -13.97
N TRP A 191 0.14 -1.59 -14.70
CA TRP A 191 -0.26 -1.78 -16.10
C TRP A 191 -1.72 -2.20 -16.25
N GLN A 192 -2.26 -3.01 -15.33
CA GLN A 192 -3.69 -3.36 -15.30
C GLN A 192 -4.56 -2.11 -15.09
N ILE A 193 -4.18 -1.22 -14.18
CA ILE A 193 -4.85 0.08 -14.00
C ILE A 193 -4.79 0.90 -15.29
N VAL A 194 -3.63 0.94 -15.97
CA VAL A 194 -3.50 1.64 -17.25
C VAL A 194 -4.45 1.07 -18.31
N GLN A 195 -4.60 -0.26 -18.41
CA GLN A 195 -5.59 -0.86 -19.32
C GLN A 195 -7.02 -0.42 -18.99
N TYR A 196 -7.40 -0.39 -17.71
CA TYR A 196 -8.71 0.10 -17.29
C TYR A 196 -8.91 1.60 -17.57
N ILE A 197 -7.88 2.43 -17.41
CA ILE A 197 -7.95 3.85 -17.79
C ILE A 197 -8.17 4.02 -19.29
N LYS A 198 -7.56 3.18 -20.14
CA LYS A 198 -7.82 3.21 -21.59
C LYS A 198 -9.27 2.91 -21.94
N VAL A 199 -9.92 2.00 -21.20
CA VAL A 199 -11.38 1.77 -21.33
C VAL A 199 -12.16 3.06 -21.02
N MET A 200 -11.79 3.78 -19.97
CA MET A 200 -12.42 5.07 -19.64
C MET A 200 -12.14 6.17 -20.68
N GLN A 201 -10.93 6.24 -21.25
CA GLN A 201 -10.62 7.15 -22.37
C GLN A 201 -11.55 6.90 -23.57
N ASN A 202 -11.94 5.64 -23.79
CA ASN A 202 -12.86 5.20 -24.84
C ASN A 202 -14.33 5.24 -24.40
N GLY A 203 -14.69 6.08 -23.44
CA GLY A 203 -16.09 6.25 -23.02
C GLY A 203 -16.67 5.08 -22.22
N GLY A 204 -15.83 4.18 -21.71
CA GLY A 204 -16.25 2.98 -20.99
C GLY A 204 -16.51 1.77 -21.89
N GLU A 205 -16.23 1.88 -23.19
CA GLU A 205 -16.39 0.77 -24.13
C GLU A 205 -15.26 -0.25 -23.95
N MET A 206 -15.64 -1.50 -23.65
CA MET A 206 -14.70 -2.61 -23.53
C MET A 206 -14.18 -3.02 -24.91
N PRO A 207 -12.88 -3.38 -25.04
CA PRO A 207 -12.36 -3.95 -26.26
C PRO A 207 -13.07 -5.25 -26.65
N SER A 208 -13.12 -5.54 -27.94
CA SER A 208 -13.54 -6.87 -28.42
C SER A 208 -12.45 -7.90 -28.12
N PHE A 209 -12.83 -9.08 -27.62
CA PHE A 209 -11.89 -10.17 -27.35
C PHE A 209 -12.09 -11.33 -28.33
N ASN A 210 -11.00 -12.00 -28.73
CA ASN A 210 -11.03 -13.22 -29.54
C ASN A 210 -11.35 -14.45 -28.67
N GLU A 211 -11.45 -15.63 -29.29
CA GLU A 211 -11.75 -16.91 -28.60
C GLU A 211 -10.72 -17.25 -27.50
N ASP A 212 -9.49 -16.76 -27.64
CA ASP A 212 -8.40 -16.94 -26.66
C ASP A 212 -8.42 -15.91 -25.52
N GLY A 213 -9.41 -15.01 -25.48
CA GLY A 213 -9.59 -13.99 -24.43
C GLY A 213 -8.62 -12.81 -24.51
N ALA A 214 -7.86 -12.68 -25.60
CA ALA A 214 -7.02 -11.53 -25.91
C ALA A 214 -7.79 -10.52 -26.77
N GLU A 215 -7.43 -9.23 -26.69
CA GLU A 215 -8.03 -8.19 -27.53
C GLU A 215 -7.90 -8.57 -29.03
N GLY A 216 -9.04 -8.71 -29.69
CA GLY A 216 -9.10 -8.89 -31.14
C GLY A 216 -8.68 -7.59 -31.81
N MET A 217 -7.67 -7.64 -32.68
CA MET A 217 -7.19 -6.47 -33.41
C MET A 217 -8.35 -5.88 -34.21
N THR A 218 -8.75 -4.64 -33.89
CA THR A 218 -9.65 -3.88 -34.76
C THR A 218 -8.87 -3.37 -35.96
N GLU A 219 -9.53 -3.30 -37.12
CA GLU A 219 -9.00 -3.08 -38.48
C GLU A 219 -8.13 -1.81 -38.68
N ASN A 220 -8.00 -0.95 -37.67
CA ASN A 220 -7.24 0.31 -37.73
C ASN A 220 -5.80 0.24 -37.16
N GLN A 221 -5.30 -0.91 -36.73
CA GLN A 221 -3.90 -1.04 -36.27
C GLN A 221 -2.88 -1.32 -37.40
N ASN A 222 -3.30 -1.22 -38.66
CA ASN A 222 -2.48 -1.58 -39.82
C ASN A 222 -1.71 -0.40 -40.43
N ASN A 223 -1.86 0.82 -39.90
CA ASN A 223 -1.30 2.03 -40.49
C ASN A 223 -0.50 2.87 -39.48
N ASN A 224 0.67 2.37 -39.07
CA ASN A 224 1.93 3.13 -38.88
C ASN A 224 3.05 2.27 -38.33
#